data_AF-A0A9W6WUA3-F1
#
_entry.id   AF-A0A9W6WUA3-F1
#
_cell.length_a   1.000
_cell.length_b   1.000
_cell.length_c   1.000
_cell.angle_alpha   90.00
_cell.angle_beta   90.00
_cell.angle_gamma   90.00
#
_symmetry.space_group_name_H-M   'P 1'
#
loop_
_entity.id
_entity.type
_entity.pdbx_description
1 polymer ?
#
loop_
_entity_poly.entity_id
_entity_poly.type
_entity_poly.pdbx_seq_one_letter_code
_entity_poly.pdbx_strand_id
1 'polypeptide(L)'
;MVIATMRLVSLNKERQTASDHEIDQQTVDQEVRKQLLLNEKAMKYINAWTVTWQNTKEENGKYFLKDIAADIDKRSNDLERLGEGLKEASAELEWCSQQK
;
A
#
# COMPACT_ATOMS: atom_id res chain seq x y z
N MET A 1 2.60 1.57 13.69
CA MET A 1 2.25 2.88 14.31
C MET A 1 0.84 3.25 13.86
N VAL A 2 -0.17 2.75 14.59
CA VAL A 2 -1.62 2.88 14.34
C VAL A 2 -2.18 4.10 15.11
N ILE A 3 -1.42 5.20 15.14
CA ILE A 3 -1.76 6.35 15.98
C ILE A 3 -2.55 7.39 15.18
N ALA A 4 -2.32 7.49 13.86
CA ALA A 4 -3.04 8.44 13.00
C ALA A 4 -4.50 8.03 12.74
N THR A 5 -4.76 6.74 12.53
CA THR A 5 -6.10 6.20 12.24
C THR A 5 -7.05 6.33 13.43
N MET A 6 -6.60 6.06 14.66
CA MET A 6 -7.46 6.24 15.85
C MET A 6 -7.73 7.71 16.19
N ARG A 7 -6.80 8.63 15.90
CA ARG A 7 -6.96 10.05 16.23
C ARG A 7 -8.05 10.73 15.39
N LEU A 8 -8.24 10.29 14.14
CA LEU A 8 -9.34 10.73 13.27
C LEU A 8 -10.69 10.19 13.74
N VAL A 9 -10.76 8.92 14.16
CA VAL A 9 -11.99 8.31 14.69
C VAL A 9 -12.39 8.91 16.05
N SER A 10 -11.41 9.32 16.87
CA SER A 10 -11.65 9.87 18.22
C SER A 10 -12.14 11.32 18.20
N LEU A 11 -11.69 12.13 17.23
CA LEU A 11 -12.15 13.52 17.07
C LEU A 11 -13.62 13.59 16.60
N ASN A 12 -14.12 12.52 15.99
CA ASN A 12 -15.49 12.40 15.46
C ASN A 12 -16.58 12.27 16.55
N LYS A 13 -16.22 11.98 17.81
CA LYS A 13 -17.20 11.64 18.85
C LYS A 13 -17.64 12.78 19.76
N GLU A 14 -16.93 13.91 19.79
CA GLU A 14 -17.16 14.94 20.81
C GLU A 14 -17.85 16.22 20.34
N ARG A 15 -17.88 16.55 19.05
CA ARG A 15 -18.63 17.71 18.55
C ARG A 15 -18.87 17.53 17.07
N GLN A 16 -20.13 17.46 16.62
CA GLN A 16 -20.57 18.08 15.36
C GLN A 16 -22.06 17.86 15.07
N THR A 17 -22.66 18.89 14.47
CA THR A 17 -24.02 18.89 13.93
C THR A 17 -24.13 17.98 12.71
N ALA A 18 -25.33 17.47 12.40
CA ALA A 18 -25.55 16.48 11.34
C ALA A 18 -24.98 16.88 9.95
N SER A 19 -24.96 18.17 9.61
CA SER A 19 -24.37 18.63 8.34
C SER A 19 -22.84 18.57 8.30
N ASP A 20 -22.18 18.74 9.45
CA ASP A 20 -20.71 18.65 9.51
C ASP A 20 -20.28 17.18 9.43
N HIS A 21 -21.11 16.28 9.94
CA HIS A 21 -20.87 14.83 9.89
C HIS A 21 -20.91 14.31 8.45
N GLU A 22 -21.84 14.79 7.61
CA GLU A 22 -21.91 14.41 6.19
C GLU A 22 -20.69 14.91 5.37
N ILE A 23 -20.21 16.13 5.66
CA ILE A 23 -19.00 16.70 5.02
C ILE A 23 -17.74 15.94 5.44
N ASP A 24 -17.64 15.56 6.72
CA ASP A 24 -16.53 14.76 7.24
C ASP A 24 -16.53 13.35 6.63
N GLN A 25 -17.71 12.72 6.52
CA GLN A 25 -17.85 11.41 5.88
C GLN A 25 -17.40 11.41 4.41
N GLN A 26 -17.77 12.45 3.65
CA GLN A 26 -17.35 12.59 2.26
C GLN A 26 -15.83 12.80 2.13
N THR A 27 -15.23 13.51 3.09
CA THR A 27 -13.78 13.74 3.14
C THR A 27 -13.03 12.44 3.43
N VAL A 28 -13.51 11.66 4.39
CA VAL A 28 -12.96 10.33 4.71
C VAL A 28 -13.05 9.40 3.50
N ASP A 29 -14.19 9.35 2.81
CA ASP A 29 -14.36 8.51 1.61
C ASP A 29 -13.39 8.88 0.48
N GLN A 30 -13.16 10.18 0.28
CA GLN A 30 -12.22 10.65 -0.74
C GLN A 30 -10.79 10.26 -0.39
N GLU A 31 -10.38 10.38 0.88
CA GLU A 31 -9.04 10.00 1.32
C GLU A 31 -8.83 8.49 1.23
N VAL A 32 -9.82 7.69 1.62
CA VAL A 32 -9.80 6.22 1.44
C VAL A 32 -9.56 5.85 -0.01
N ARG A 33 -10.36 6.40 -0.94
CA ARG A 33 -10.19 6.14 -2.38
C ARG A 33 -8.81 6.54 -2.89
N LYS A 34 -8.30 7.68 -2.44
CA LYS A 34 -6.98 8.17 -2.83
C LYS A 34 -5.88 7.23 -2.33
N GLN A 35 -5.95 6.76 -1.09
CA GLN A 35 -4.99 5.81 -0.53
C GLN A 35 -5.04 4.47 -1.25
N LEU A 36 -6.23 3.94 -1.56
CA LEU A 36 -6.37 2.70 -2.33
C LEU A 36 -5.73 2.82 -3.74
N LEU A 37 -5.95 3.94 -4.43
CA LEU A 37 -5.32 4.20 -5.72
C LEU A 37 -3.79 4.31 -5.63
N LEU A 38 -3.26 4.90 -4.55
CA LEU A 38 -1.82 4.97 -4.31
C LEU A 38 -1.24 3.58 -4.05
N ASN A 39 -1.93 2.77 -3.25
CA ASN A 39 -1.53 1.40 -2.95
C ASN A 39 -1.52 0.53 -4.21
N GLU A 40 -2.55 0.64 -5.06
CA GLU A 40 -2.61 -0.08 -6.35
C GLU A 40 -1.43 0.31 -7.26
N LYS A 41 -1.09 1.59 -7.34
CA LYS A 41 0.07 2.07 -8.11
C LYS A 41 1.38 1.52 -7.55
N ALA A 42 1.56 1.56 -6.23
CA ALA A 42 2.76 1.03 -5.59
C ALA A 42 2.91 -0.49 -5.85
N MET A 43 1.82 -1.26 -5.79
CA MET A 43 1.82 -2.69 -6.14
C MET A 43 2.24 -2.93 -7.59
N LYS A 44 1.75 -2.11 -8.54
CA LYS A 44 2.17 -2.19 -9.95
C LYS A 44 3.67 -1.95 -10.11
N TYR A 45 4.24 -0.99 -9.38
CA TYR A 45 5.69 -0.74 -9.41
C TYR A 45 6.50 -1.88 -8.80
N ILE A 46 6.07 -2.43 -7.66
CA ILE A 46 6.72 -3.59 -7.05
C ILE A 46 6.74 -4.75 -8.05
N ASN A 47 5.59 -5.10 -8.61
CA ASN A 47 5.47 -6.19 -9.58
C ASN A 47 6.31 -5.93 -10.85
N ALA A 48 6.28 -4.72 -11.39
CA ALA A 48 7.09 -4.38 -12.55
C ALA A 48 8.59 -4.56 -12.27
N TRP A 49 9.06 -4.11 -11.10
CA TRP A 49 10.46 -4.23 -10.72
C TRP A 49 10.90 -5.68 -10.51
N THR A 50 10.11 -6.47 -9.78
CA THR A 50 10.44 -7.85 -9.44
C THR A 50 10.45 -8.73 -10.68
N VAL A 51 9.44 -8.60 -11.55
CA VAL A 51 9.37 -9.30 -12.85
C VAL A 51 10.52 -8.88 -13.77
N THR A 52 10.83 -7.58 -13.85
CA THR A 52 11.94 -7.10 -14.69
C THR A 52 13.26 -7.70 -14.23
N TRP A 53 13.50 -7.74 -12.92
CA TRP A 53 14.72 -8.33 -12.37
C TRP A 53 14.81 -9.83 -12.66
N GLN A 54 13.74 -10.59 -12.42
CA GLN A 54 13.68 -12.03 -12.72
C GLN A 54 13.96 -12.32 -14.19
N ASN A 55 13.27 -11.64 -15.12
CA ASN A 55 13.47 -11.81 -16.55
C ASN A 55 14.90 -11.46 -16.96
N THR A 56 15.44 -10.34 -16.47
CA THR A 56 16.82 -9.91 -16.79
C THR A 56 17.84 -10.96 -16.34
N LYS A 57 17.63 -11.55 -15.16
CA LYS A 57 18.49 -12.60 -14.61
C LYS A 57 18.42 -13.89 -15.42
N GLU A 58 17.24 -14.26 -15.89
CA GLU A 58 17.04 -15.43 -16.78
C GLU A 58 17.70 -15.22 -18.14
N GLU A 59 17.51 -14.06 -18.76
CA GLU A 59 18.06 -13.73 -20.09
C GLU A 59 19.59 -13.68 -20.11
N ASN A 60 20.21 -13.13 -19.06
CA ASN A 60 21.66 -12.92 -19.02
C ASN A 60 22.42 -14.07 -18.31
N GLY A 61 21.69 -14.96 -17.62
CA GLY A 61 22.23 -16.15 -17.00
C GLY A 61 23.02 -15.93 -15.70
N LYS A 62 23.54 -17.05 -15.17
CA LYS A 62 24.11 -17.20 -13.81
C LYS A 62 25.24 -16.22 -13.42
N TYR A 63 25.99 -15.69 -14.38
CA TYR A 63 27.14 -14.81 -14.10
C TYR A 63 26.82 -13.33 -14.26
N PHE A 64 25.60 -12.99 -14.69
CA PHE A 64 25.15 -11.62 -14.80
C PHE A 64 25.19 -10.94 -13.43
N LEU A 65 25.95 -9.85 -13.34
CA LEU A 65 26.07 -9.04 -12.12
C LEU A 65 26.41 -9.86 -10.86
N LYS A 66 27.19 -10.94 -10.99
CA LYS A 66 27.44 -11.94 -9.93
C LYS A 66 27.69 -11.35 -8.54
N ASP A 67 28.44 -10.25 -8.45
CA ASP A 67 28.83 -9.63 -7.18
C ASP A 67 27.69 -8.83 -6.51
N ILE A 68 26.69 -8.38 -7.28
CA ILE A 68 25.56 -7.57 -6.78
C ILE A 68 24.20 -8.27 -6.95
N ALA A 69 24.13 -9.36 -7.72
CA ALA A 69 22.88 -10.07 -8.01
C ALA A 69 22.20 -10.58 -6.74
N ALA A 70 22.99 -11.06 -5.77
CA ALA A 70 22.46 -11.51 -4.47
C ALA A 70 21.85 -10.35 -3.66
N ASP A 71 22.42 -9.15 -3.73
CA ASP A 71 21.89 -7.96 -3.07
C ASP A 71 20.61 -7.47 -3.75
N ILE A 72 20.56 -7.54 -5.08
CA ILE A 72 19.35 -7.19 -5.85
C ILE A 72 18.24 -8.22 -5.55
N ASP A 73 18.55 -9.52 -5.51
CA ASP A 73 17.61 -10.57 -5.10
C ASP A 73 17.02 -10.29 -3.72
N LYS A 74 17.87 -9.95 -2.74
CA LYS A 74 17.43 -9.61 -1.39
C LYS A 74 16.47 -8.42 -1.40
N ARG A 75 16.82 -7.33 -2.11
CA ARG A 75 15.97 -6.13 -2.22
C ARG A 75 14.67 -6.42 -2.95
N SER A 76 14.70 -7.29 -3.97
CA SER A 76 13.52 -7.74 -4.69
C SER A 76 12.57 -8.50 -3.76
N ASN A 77 13.09 -9.43 -2.96
CA ASN A 77 12.29 -10.17 -1.98
C ASN A 77 11.73 -9.26 -0.88
N ASP A 78 12.52 -8.29 -0.40
CA ASP A 78 12.05 -7.30 0.58
C ASP A 78 10.92 -6.44 -0.02
N LEU A 79 11.00 -6.07 -1.30
CA LEU A 79 9.92 -5.37 -2.02
C LEU A 79 8.66 -6.22 -2.15
N GLU A 80 8.78 -7.50 -2.48
CA GLU A 80 7.63 -8.42 -2.54
C GLU A 80 6.92 -8.53 -1.20
N ARG A 81 7.69 -8.68 -0.11
CA ARG A 81 7.15 -8.73 1.26
C ARG A 81 6.45 -7.43 1.65
N LEU A 82 7.00 -6.27 1.26
CA LEU A 82 6.31 -4.98 1.44
C LEU A 82 5.01 -4.93 0.63
N GLY A 83 5.00 -5.51 -0.56
CA GLY A 83 3.80 -5.65 -1.39
C GLY A 83 2.71 -6.50 -0.74
N GLU A 84 3.08 -7.61 -0.10
CA GLU A 84 2.14 -8.44 0.68
C GLU A 84 1.51 -7.64 1.83
N GLY A 85 2.33 -6.95 2.63
CA GLY A 85 1.83 -6.10 3.71
C GLY A 85 0.94 -4.95 3.21
N LEU A 86 1.28 -4.36 2.06
CA LEU A 86 0.47 -3.32 1.42
C LEU A 86 -0.88 -3.86 0.93
N LYS A 87 -0.90 -5.09 0.41
CA LYS A 87 -2.12 -5.77 -0.02
C LYS A 87 -3.06 -6.04 1.16
N GLU A 88 -2.52 -6.52 2.28
CA GLU A 88 -3.29 -6.73 3.52
C GLU A 88 -3.87 -5.41 4.03
N ALA A 89 -3.05 -4.36 4.13
CA ALA A 89 -3.50 -3.04 4.58
C ALA A 89 -4.54 -2.42 3.64
N SER A 90 -4.45 -2.67 2.33
CA SER A 90 -5.45 -2.21 1.35
C SER A 90 -6.78 -2.94 1.51
N ALA A 91 -6.73 -4.26 1.73
CA ALA A 91 -7.92 -5.06 1.98
C ALA A 91 -8.62 -4.65 3.30
N GLU A 92 -7.86 -4.37 4.36
CA GLU A 92 -8.39 -3.84 5.61
C GLU A 92 -9.05 -2.48 5.40
N LEU A 93 -8.40 -1.58 4.67
CA LEU A 93 -8.93 -0.24 4.36
C LEU A 93 -10.23 -0.31 3.54
N GLU A 94 -10.28 -1.18 2.52
CA GLU A 94 -11.50 -1.45 1.75
C GLU A 94 -12.62 -1.97 2.64
N TRP A 95 -12.33 -2.96 3.48
CA TRP A 95 -13.31 -3.53 4.40
C TRP A 95 -13.85 -2.49 5.39
N CYS A 96 -12.98 -1.69 6.01
CA CYS A 96 -13.39 -0.60 6.90
C CYS A 96 -14.29 0.41 6.19
N SER A 97 -14.06 0.69 4.90
CA SER A 97 -14.89 1.62 4.13
C SER A 97 -16.29 1.09 3.81
N GLN A 98 -16.48 -0.23 3.83
CA GLN A 98 -17.74 -0.92 3.53
C GLN A 98 -18.60 -1.16 4.78
N GLN A 99 -18.03 -1.05 5.99
CA GLN A 99 -18.71 -1.27 7.28
C GLN A 99 -19.66 -0.12 7.70
N LYS A 100 -20.14 0.70 6.76
CA LYS A 100 -21.04 1.82 7.04
C LYS A 100 -22.42 1.36 7.51
#